data_AF-A0A7S1HVP7-F1
#
_entry.id   AF-A0A7S1HVP7-F1
#
_cell.length_a   1.000
_cell.length_b   1.000
_cell.length_c   1.000
_cell.angle_alpha   90.00
_cell.angle_beta   90.00
_cell.angle_gamma   90.00
#
_symmetry.space_group_name_H-M   'P 1'
#
loop_
_entity.id
_entity.type
_entity.pdbx_description
1 polymer ?
#
loop_
_entity_poly.entity_id
_entity_poly.type
_entity_poly.pdbx_seq_one_letter_code
_entity_poly.pdbx_strand_id
1 'polypeptide(L)'
;NAHGTCRDGVLGDGGCDCTDGYFGPACGKVCPGGADSPCNGHGRCSTTNGTCACDASWSGSACDQCARGWSGPDCTTVCYQGQTVGRQCVCRQNWGKPDCSKQCVGIIGGTQIPCSGNG
;
A
#
# COMPACT_ATOMS: atom_id res chain seq x y z
N ASN A 1 20.23 3.86 -22.46
CA ASN A 1 19.45 2.99 -21.55
C ASN A 1 20.43 2.30 -20.63
N ALA A 2 20.49 2.72 -19.35
CA ALA A 2 21.61 2.40 -18.44
C ALA A 2 21.16 1.79 -17.10
N HIS A 3 19.90 1.34 -17.00
CA HIS A 3 19.32 0.80 -15.75
C HIS A 3 19.13 -0.72 -15.81
N GLY A 4 20.07 -1.42 -16.45
CA GLY A 4 20.01 -2.86 -16.62
C GLY A 4 21.07 -3.39 -17.58
N THR A 5 21.17 -4.72 -17.64
CA THR A 5 22.05 -5.45 -18.55
C THR A 5 21.20 -6.05 -19.66
N CYS A 6 21.41 -5.57 -20.89
CA CYS A 6 20.65 -6.02 -22.06
C CYS A 6 21.37 -7.14 -22.79
N ARG A 7 20.62 -8.17 -23.19
CA ARG A 7 21.13 -9.26 -24.03
C ARG A 7 21.06 -8.82 -25.48
N ASP A 8 22.00 -7.94 -25.84
CA ASP A 8 22.13 -7.40 -27.19
C ASP A 8 23.03 -8.32 -28.05
N GLY A 9 22.60 -8.65 -29.28
CA GLY A 9 23.38 -9.46 -30.22
C GLY A 9 22.52 -10.23 -31.23
N VAL A 10 23.17 -10.88 -32.22
CA VAL A 10 22.49 -11.66 -33.29
C VAL A 10 21.67 -12.84 -32.72
N LEU A 11 22.00 -13.29 -31.50
CA LEU A 11 21.28 -14.34 -30.75
C LEU A 11 20.48 -13.80 -29.55
N GLY A 12 20.51 -12.49 -29.31
CA GLY A 12 19.81 -11.86 -28.20
C GLY A 12 18.30 -11.75 -28.48
N ASP A 13 17.48 -11.93 -27.46
CA ASP A 13 16.02 -11.77 -27.56
C ASP A 13 15.57 -10.30 -27.40
N GLY A 14 16.53 -9.38 -27.24
CA GLY A 14 16.28 -7.97 -26.95
C GLY A 14 15.73 -7.73 -25.54
N GLY A 15 15.77 -8.75 -24.66
CA GLY A 15 15.39 -8.62 -23.26
C GLY A 15 16.53 -8.07 -22.40
N CYS A 16 16.18 -7.23 -21.43
CA CYS A 16 17.10 -6.66 -20.46
C CYS A 16 16.76 -7.09 -19.04
N ASP A 17 17.78 -7.42 -18.25
CA ASP A 17 17.67 -7.57 -16.81
C ASP A 17 17.81 -6.21 -16.15
N CYS A 18 16.72 -5.71 -15.58
CA CYS A 18 16.67 -4.37 -15.01
C CYS A 18 17.25 -4.32 -13.60
N THR A 19 17.91 -3.21 -13.28
CA THR A 19 18.27 -2.87 -11.90
C THR A 19 17.01 -2.61 -11.10
N ASP A 20 17.09 -2.79 -9.78
CA ASP A 20 15.96 -2.54 -8.89
C ASP A 20 15.39 -1.13 -9.07
N GLY A 21 14.07 -1.01 -9.02
CA GLY A 21 13.37 0.24 -9.31
C GLY A 21 13.10 0.55 -10.78
N TYR A 22 13.56 -0.28 -11.72
CA TYR A 22 13.31 -0.10 -13.15
C TYR A 22 12.66 -1.32 -13.80
N PHE A 23 11.90 -1.08 -14.87
CA PHE A 23 11.18 -2.14 -15.56
C PHE A 23 11.01 -1.89 -17.07
N GLY A 24 10.54 -2.93 -17.75
CA GLY A 24 10.24 -2.94 -19.17
C GLY A 24 11.39 -3.48 -20.03
N PRO A 25 11.15 -3.67 -21.34
CA PRO A 25 12.06 -4.40 -22.22
C PRO A 25 13.44 -3.78 -22.34
N ALA A 26 13.57 -2.46 -22.16
CA ALA A 26 14.83 -1.72 -22.18
C ALA A 26 15.19 -1.06 -20.84
N CYS A 27 14.51 -1.43 -19.75
CA CYS A 27 14.69 -0.86 -18.41
C CYS A 27 14.60 0.68 -18.34
N GLY A 28 13.82 1.29 -19.25
CA GLY A 28 13.66 2.74 -19.33
C GLY A 28 12.52 3.29 -18.48
N LYS A 29 11.69 2.42 -17.87
CA LYS A 29 10.55 2.82 -17.04
C LYS A 29 10.90 2.65 -15.57
N VAL A 30 10.36 3.54 -14.73
CA VAL A 30 10.60 3.55 -13.28
C VAL A 30 9.40 2.95 -12.56
N CYS A 31 9.67 2.08 -11.59
CA CYS A 31 8.65 1.47 -10.75
C CYS A 31 7.81 2.52 -10.00
N PRO A 32 6.53 2.23 -9.71
CA PRO A 32 5.73 3.07 -8.83
C PRO A 32 6.44 3.30 -7.49
N GLY A 33 6.37 4.51 -6.93
CA GLY A 33 7.15 4.88 -5.74
C GLY A 33 8.58 5.35 -6.01
N GLY A 34 9.07 5.19 -7.24
CA GLY A 34 10.38 5.68 -7.69
C GLY A 34 11.45 4.59 -7.75
N ALA A 35 12.63 4.97 -8.25
CA ALA A 35 13.77 4.06 -8.37
C ALA A 35 14.47 3.82 -7.03
N ASP A 36 14.50 4.83 -6.15
CA ASP A 36 15.14 4.74 -4.83
C ASP A 36 14.31 3.96 -3.82
N SER A 37 12.99 3.90 -4.01
CA SER A 37 12.05 3.20 -3.13
C SER A 37 10.93 2.58 -3.96
N PRO A 38 11.24 1.54 -4.75
CA PRO A 38 10.23 0.84 -5.54
C PRO A 38 9.09 0.38 -4.64
N CYS A 39 7.87 0.61 -5.10
CA CYS A 39 6.64 0.30 -4.37
C CYS A 39 6.60 0.97 -2.99
N ASN A 40 7.13 2.20 -2.88
CA ASN A 40 7.29 2.96 -1.64
C ASN A 40 8.06 2.20 -0.53
N GLY A 41 8.85 1.17 -0.89
CA GLY A 41 9.53 0.30 0.08
C GLY A 41 8.60 -0.67 0.81
N HIS A 42 7.36 -0.84 0.34
CA HIS A 42 6.32 -1.68 0.94
C HIS A 42 5.88 -2.82 0.00
N GLY A 43 6.80 -3.27 -0.83
CA GLY A 43 6.56 -4.35 -1.77
C GLY A 43 7.71 -4.55 -2.75
N ARG A 44 7.50 -5.45 -3.70
CA ARG A 44 8.45 -5.75 -4.78
C ARG A 44 7.88 -5.33 -6.13
N CYS A 45 8.67 -4.58 -6.89
CA CYS A 45 8.33 -4.23 -8.27
C CYS A 45 8.69 -5.37 -9.23
N SER A 46 7.79 -5.66 -10.17
CA SER A 46 8.05 -6.57 -11.29
C SER A 46 8.82 -5.85 -12.39
N THR A 47 10.02 -6.34 -12.72
CA THR A 47 10.87 -5.79 -13.78
C THR A 47 10.29 -5.98 -15.19
N THR A 48 9.31 -6.87 -15.36
CA THR A 48 8.66 -7.14 -16.65
C THR A 48 7.60 -6.11 -17.00
N ASN A 49 6.70 -5.79 -16.07
CA ASN A 49 5.50 -4.99 -16.32
C ASN A 49 5.34 -3.79 -15.36
N GLY A 50 6.22 -3.65 -14.37
CA GLY A 50 6.20 -2.54 -13.41
C GLY A 50 5.13 -2.66 -12.34
N THR A 51 4.44 -3.80 -12.21
CA THR A 51 3.43 -3.99 -11.16
C THR A 51 4.09 -4.23 -9.80
N CYS A 52 3.55 -3.58 -8.77
CA CYS A 52 3.99 -3.78 -7.40
C CYS A 52 3.23 -4.93 -6.72
N ALA A 53 3.96 -5.90 -6.19
CA ALA A 53 3.45 -6.89 -5.26
C ALA A 53 3.66 -6.36 -3.83
N CYS A 54 2.59 -5.86 -3.22
CA CYS A 54 2.63 -5.23 -1.89
C CYS A 54 2.74 -6.24 -0.76
N ASP A 55 3.34 -5.79 0.35
CA ASP A 55 3.35 -6.52 1.61
C ASP A 55 1.93 -6.65 2.19
N ALA A 56 1.72 -7.58 3.12
CA ALA A 56 0.40 -8.00 3.58
C ALA A 56 -0.49 -6.85 4.15
N SER A 57 0.12 -5.82 4.74
CA SER A 57 -0.60 -4.66 5.30
C SER A 57 -0.74 -3.49 4.32
N TRP A 58 -0.18 -3.59 3.11
CA TRP A 58 -0.12 -2.53 2.11
C TRP A 58 -0.91 -2.88 0.84
N SER A 59 -1.37 -1.86 0.15
CA SER A 59 -2.15 -1.97 -1.08
C SER A 59 -2.02 -0.72 -1.95
N GLY A 60 -2.69 -0.73 -3.09
CA GLY A 60 -2.54 0.31 -4.12
C GLY A 60 -1.48 -0.06 -5.15
N SER A 61 -1.47 0.65 -6.28
CA SER A 61 -0.54 0.38 -7.39
C SER A 61 0.92 0.64 -7.02
N ALA A 62 1.17 1.45 -5.98
CA ALA A 62 2.49 1.78 -5.48
C ALA A 62 2.72 1.30 -4.03
N CYS A 63 1.83 0.50 -3.46
CA CYS A 63 1.88 0.08 -2.06
C CYS A 63 1.91 1.26 -1.07
N ASP A 64 1.18 2.32 -1.39
CA ASP A 64 1.08 3.58 -0.63
C ASP A 64 -0.19 3.68 0.22
N GLN A 65 -1.08 2.69 0.10
CA GLN A 65 -2.33 2.58 0.83
C GLN A 65 -2.30 1.40 1.78
N CYS A 66 -3.15 1.39 2.81
CA CYS A 66 -3.27 0.25 3.70
C CYS A 66 -4.16 -0.82 3.08
N ALA A 67 -3.77 -2.09 3.25
CA ALA A 67 -4.63 -3.21 2.93
C ALA A 67 -5.88 -3.20 3.81
N ARG A 68 -6.92 -3.91 3.37
CA ARG A 68 -8.19 -3.99 4.10
C ARG A 68 -7.97 -4.48 5.54
N GLY A 69 -8.48 -3.73 6.50
CA GLY A 69 -8.32 -4.06 7.92
C GLY A 69 -7.07 -3.48 8.56
N TRP A 70 -6.28 -2.69 7.82
CA TRP A 70 -5.12 -1.95 8.33
C TRP A 70 -5.33 -0.44 8.16
N SER A 71 -4.62 0.35 8.96
CA SER A 71 -4.71 1.82 8.96
C SER A 71 -3.49 2.43 9.67
N GLY A 72 -3.38 3.75 9.60
CA GLY A 72 -2.28 4.52 10.16
C GLY A 72 -1.23 4.88 9.10
N PRO A 73 -0.22 5.69 9.48
CA PRO A 73 0.84 6.13 8.57
C PRO A 73 1.64 4.95 8.01
N ASP A 74 1.89 3.94 8.82
CA ASP A 74 2.70 2.76 8.46
C ASP A 74 1.86 1.49 8.28
N CYS A 75 0.53 1.63 8.22
CA CYS A 75 -0.41 0.50 8.09
C CYS A 75 -0.21 -0.60 9.15
N THR A 76 0.22 -0.23 10.36
CA THR A 76 0.45 -1.13 11.50
C THR A 76 -0.74 -1.21 12.46
N THR A 77 -1.73 -0.33 12.31
CA THR A 77 -2.90 -0.28 13.19
C THR A 77 -4.05 -1.08 12.57
N VAL A 78 -4.52 -2.09 13.29
CA VAL A 78 -5.68 -2.89 12.87
C VAL A 78 -6.95 -2.03 12.89
N CYS A 79 -7.75 -2.12 11.84
CA CYS A 79 -9.06 -1.49 11.72
C CYS A 79 -10.13 -2.55 12.04
N TYR A 80 -10.59 -2.60 13.28
CA TYR A 80 -11.46 -3.69 13.76
C TYR A 80 -12.88 -3.60 13.18
N GLN A 81 -13.60 -2.54 13.55
CA GLN A 81 -15.02 -2.36 13.24
C GLN A 81 -15.21 -1.17 12.29
N GLY A 82 -14.38 -1.12 11.26
CA GLY A 82 -14.35 -0.03 10.30
C GLY A 82 -14.05 -0.50 8.87
N GLN A 83 -13.94 0.44 7.96
CA GLN A 83 -13.43 0.22 6.60
C GLN A 83 -12.15 1.03 6.40
N THR A 84 -11.14 0.39 5.81
CA THR A 84 -9.89 1.06 5.42
C THR A 84 -10.15 1.90 4.17
N VAL A 85 -9.90 3.21 4.25
CA VAL A 85 -9.94 4.14 3.11
C VAL A 85 -8.60 4.84 3.03
N GLY A 86 -7.77 4.44 2.06
CA GLY A 86 -6.38 4.87 1.96
C GLY A 86 -5.59 4.44 3.20
N ARG A 87 -5.27 5.39 4.08
CA ARG A 87 -4.56 5.15 5.35
C ARG A 87 -5.45 5.31 6.59
N GLN A 88 -6.74 5.59 6.42
CA GLN A 88 -7.66 5.87 7.51
C GLN A 88 -8.58 4.69 7.80
N CYS A 89 -8.92 4.48 9.07
CA CYS A 89 -9.98 3.57 9.49
C CYS A 89 -11.25 4.38 9.74
N VAL A 90 -12.24 4.22 8.87
CA VAL A 90 -13.55 4.86 9.03
C VAL A 90 -14.44 3.90 9.82
N CYS A 91 -14.83 4.30 11.02
CA CYS A 91 -15.59 3.44 11.92
C CYS A 91 -17.02 3.21 11.42
N ARG A 92 -17.53 2.00 11.64
CA ARG A 92 -18.97 1.74 11.56
C ARG A 92 -19.69 2.50 12.68
N GLN A 93 -20.98 2.71 12.51
CA GLN A 93 -21.81 3.41 13.48
C GLN A 93 -21.65 2.83 14.90
N ASN A 94 -21.55 3.72 15.89
CA ASN A 94 -21.32 3.39 17.31
C ASN A 94 -19.95 2.77 17.63
N TRP A 95 -18.94 2.91 16.77
CA TRP A 95 -17.55 2.58 17.09
C TRP A 95 -16.67 3.83 17.04
N GLY A 96 -15.64 3.85 17.88
CA GLY A 96 -14.69 4.95 17.97
C GLY A 96 -13.30 4.48 18.40
N LYS A 97 -12.40 5.46 18.56
CA LYS A 97 -10.92 5.34 18.54
C LYS A 97 -10.34 5.22 17.12
N PRO A 98 -9.04 5.52 16.93
CA PRO A 98 -8.37 5.42 15.62
C PRO A 98 -8.43 4.03 14.97
N ASP A 99 -8.69 2.97 15.75
CA ASP A 99 -8.77 1.56 15.34
C ASP A 99 -10.20 0.99 15.35
N CYS A 100 -11.19 1.79 15.76
CA CYS A 100 -12.58 1.34 15.97
C CYS A 100 -12.70 0.17 16.95
N SER A 101 -11.85 0.10 17.99
CA SER A 101 -11.89 -0.98 19.00
C SER A 101 -12.89 -0.75 20.14
N LYS A 102 -13.48 0.45 20.25
CA LYS A 102 -14.42 0.76 21.33
C LYS A 102 -15.78 1.13 20.79
N GLN A 103 -16.80 0.42 21.26
CA GLN A 103 -18.18 0.78 21.02
C GLN A 103 -18.53 2.03 21.84
N CYS A 104 -19.08 3.05 21.20
CA CYS A 104 -19.59 4.27 21.80
C CYS A 104 -21.07 4.37 21.44
N VAL A 105 -21.95 3.80 22.28
CA VAL A 105 -23.40 3.83 22.05
C VAL A 105 -24.02 5.09 22.64
N GLY A 106 -24.69 5.86 21.78
CA GLY A 106 -25.63 6.88 22.21
C GLY A 106 -27.02 6.26 22.45
N ILE A 107 -27.47 6.32 23.72
CA ILE A 107 -28.87 6.19 24.16
C ILE A 107 -29.51 4.80 24.05
N ILE A 108 -29.06 3.81 24.85
CA ILE A 108 -29.91 3.03 25.78
C ILE A 108 -28.98 2.56 26.94
N GLY A 109 -28.89 3.30 28.06
CA GLY A 109 -28.19 2.81 29.26
C GLY A 109 -27.18 3.71 30.00
N GLY A 110 -27.17 5.03 29.76
CA GLY A 110 -26.68 5.96 30.80
C GLY A 110 -25.17 6.11 31.04
N THR A 111 -24.27 5.70 30.14
CA THR A 111 -22.86 6.13 30.20
C THR A 111 -22.42 6.78 28.90
N GLN A 112 -22.13 8.08 28.94
CA GLN A 112 -21.68 8.87 27.79
C GLN A 112 -20.21 8.57 27.50
N ILE A 113 -19.93 7.76 26.48
CA ILE A 113 -18.63 7.84 25.77
C ILE A 113 -18.91 8.56 24.45
N PRO A 114 -18.63 9.87 24.33
CA PRO A 114 -18.70 10.52 23.03
C PRO A 114 -17.77 9.78 22.06
N CYS A 115 -18.26 9.50 20.85
CA CYS A 115 -17.43 8.98 19.75
C CYS A 115 -16.46 10.08 19.31
N SER A 116 -15.47 10.37 20.14
CA SER A 116 -14.45 11.39 19.87
C SER A 116 -13.38 10.76 18.98
N GLY A 117 -13.61 10.73 17.67
CA GLY A 117 -12.60 10.27 16.71
C GLY A 117 -13.13 10.01 15.31
N ASN A 118 -13.36 11.11 14.57
CA ASN A 118 -13.60 11.23 13.12
C ASN A 118 -14.72 10.39 12.50
N GLY A 119 -15.95 10.93 12.67
CA GLY A 119 -16.93 11.13 11.59
C GLY A 119 -17.47 9.87 10.91
#